data_AF-A0A960DVA5-F1
#
_entry.id   AF-A0A960DVA5-F1
#
_cell.length_a   1.000
_cell.length_b   1.000
_cell.length_c   1.000
_cell.angle_alpha   90.00
_cell.angle_beta   90.00
_cell.angle_gamma   90.00
#
_symmetry.space_group_name_H-M   'P 1'
#
loop_
_entity.id
_entity.type
_entity.pdbx_description
1 polymer ?
#
loop_
_entity_poly.entity_id
_entity_poly.type
_entity_poly.pdbx_seq_one_letter_code
_entity_poly.pdbx_strand_id
1 'polypeptide(L)'
;MAATTVARDQLRKGAKVVATTELRGVPEGTPGRVMMVAGLSWIRYWVRFDNGVQLGSISRDKLATKADLERGDEVEELEVAGDAGGAAADAGEGDGGGGKATPSGTLVPQKLLDRSAAARVRLGAA
;
A
#
# COMPACT_ATOMS: atom_id res chain seq x y z
N MET A 1 0.01 -32.48 6.29
CA MET A 1 1.04 -31.55 5.77
C MET A 1 0.34 -30.51 4.91
N ALA A 2 0.20 -29.27 5.40
CA ALA A 2 -0.40 -28.19 4.62
C ALA A 2 0.63 -27.74 3.58
N ALA A 3 0.40 -28.06 2.31
CA ALA A 3 1.22 -27.57 1.22
C ALA A 3 1.11 -26.04 1.18
N THR A 4 2.24 -25.36 1.23
CA THR A 4 2.41 -23.91 1.25
C THR A 4 1.60 -23.21 0.14
N THR A 5 0.36 -22.79 0.44
CA THR A 5 -0.53 -22.06 -0.49
C THR A 5 0.05 -20.72 -0.92
N VAL A 6 0.90 -20.11 -0.09
CA VAL A 6 1.49 -18.77 -0.30
C VAL A 6 2.31 -18.67 -1.59
N ALA A 7 3.00 -19.76 -2.00
CA ALA A 7 3.87 -19.72 -3.18
C ALA A 7 3.09 -19.69 -4.52
N ARG A 8 1.88 -20.26 -4.55
CA ARG A 8 0.98 -20.23 -5.72
C ARG A 8 0.31 -18.88 -5.91
N ASP A 9 0.18 -18.11 -4.83
CA ASP A 9 -0.54 -16.85 -4.86
C ASP A 9 0.34 -15.64 -5.21
N GLN A 10 1.66 -15.80 -5.24
CA GLN A 10 2.57 -14.73 -5.66
C GLN A 10 2.80 -14.75 -7.18
N LEU A 11 2.63 -13.61 -7.83
CA LEU A 11 2.91 -13.49 -9.27
C LEU A 11 4.42 -13.43 -9.53
N ARG A 12 4.84 -13.93 -10.69
CA ARG A 12 6.24 -13.87 -11.14
C ARG A 12 6.40 -12.81 -12.22
N LYS A 13 7.63 -12.29 -12.38
CA LYS A 13 7.98 -11.45 -13.53
C LYS A 13 7.65 -12.18 -14.83
N GLY A 14 7.01 -11.49 -15.76
CA GLY A 14 6.55 -12.02 -17.04
C GLY A 14 5.16 -12.68 -17.00
N ALA A 15 4.55 -12.84 -15.82
CA ALA A 15 3.20 -13.40 -15.71
C ALA A 15 2.18 -12.54 -16.46
N LYS A 16 1.26 -13.21 -17.15
CA LYS A 16 0.08 -12.60 -17.77
C LYS A 16 -1.00 -12.41 -16.72
N VAL A 17 -1.53 -11.20 -16.64
CA VAL A 17 -2.54 -10.82 -15.65
C VAL A 17 -3.61 -9.95 -16.32
N VAL A 18 -4.75 -9.83 -15.66
CA VAL A 18 -5.85 -8.94 -16.03
C VAL A 18 -6.19 -8.08 -14.82
N ALA A 19 -6.47 -6.79 -15.04
CA ALA A 19 -6.96 -5.91 -13.98
C ALA A 19 -8.38 -6.33 -13.58
N THR A 20 -8.60 -6.63 -12.29
CA THR A 20 -9.92 -7.03 -11.75
C THR A 20 -10.77 -5.86 -11.28
N THR A 21 -10.19 -4.66 -11.29
CA THR A 21 -10.86 -3.41 -10.90
C THR A 21 -10.33 -2.29 -11.77
N GLU A 22 -11.06 -1.17 -11.82
CA GLU A 22 -10.56 0.03 -12.49
C GLU A 22 -9.35 0.60 -11.73
N LEU A 23 -8.25 0.75 -12.45
CA LEU A 23 -7.04 1.39 -11.94
C LEU A 23 -6.82 2.72 -12.67
N ARG A 24 -5.92 3.55 -12.14
CA ARG A 24 -5.60 4.86 -12.70
C ARG A 24 -5.18 4.75 -14.17
N GLY A 25 -6.09 5.10 -15.09
CA GLY A 25 -5.88 5.03 -16.53
C GLY A 25 -5.85 3.61 -17.11
N VAL A 26 -6.32 2.61 -16.37
CA VAL A 26 -6.43 1.22 -16.82
C VAL A 26 -7.82 0.72 -16.48
N PRO A 27 -8.71 0.59 -17.48
CA PRO A 27 -10.04 0.01 -17.27
C PRO A 27 -9.95 -1.41 -16.71
N GLU A 28 -11.00 -1.82 -15.98
CA GLU A 28 -11.17 -3.21 -15.59
C GLU A 28 -11.13 -4.15 -16.81
N GLY A 29 -10.63 -5.36 -16.63
CA GLY A 29 -10.51 -6.35 -17.69
C GLY A 29 -9.31 -6.12 -18.61
N THR A 30 -8.53 -5.04 -18.41
CA THR A 30 -7.37 -4.77 -19.27
C THR A 30 -6.28 -5.82 -19.02
N PRO A 31 -5.84 -6.55 -20.06
CA PRO A 31 -4.73 -7.48 -19.96
C PRO A 31 -3.39 -6.74 -19.80
N GLY A 32 -2.47 -7.38 -19.10
CA GLY A 32 -1.13 -6.85 -18.88
C GLY A 32 -0.11 -7.92 -18.53
N ARG A 33 1.14 -7.48 -18.42
CA ARG A 33 2.29 -8.32 -18.06
C ARG A 33 3.06 -7.74 -16.89
N VAL A 34 3.36 -8.59 -15.91
CA VAL A 34 4.17 -8.22 -14.74
C VAL A 34 5.61 -7.96 -15.18
N MET A 35 6.12 -6.77 -14.91
CA MET A 35 7.49 -6.34 -15.23
C MET A 35 8.43 -6.48 -14.04
N MET A 36 7.92 -6.23 -12.83
CA MET A 36 8.69 -6.30 -11.61
C MET A 36 7.80 -6.71 -10.44
N VAL A 37 8.39 -7.46 -9.52
CA VAL A 37 7.83 -7.82 -8.22
C VAL A 37 8.72 -7.16 -7.18
N ALA A 38 8.16 -6.26 -6.38
CA ALA A 38 8.88 -5.50 -5.36
C ALA A 38 8.40 -5.91 -3.97
N GLY A 39 9.31 -6.02 -3.01
CA GLY A 39 9.01 -6.33 -1.61
C GLY A 39 9.16 -7.81 -1.24
N LEU A 40 9.23 -8.06 0.08
CA LEU A 40 9.40 -9.39 0.66
C LEU A 40 8.09 -9.87 1.31
N SER A 41 7.66 -9.22 2.39
CA SER A 41 6.37 -9.48 3.07
C SER A 41 5.24 -8.65 2.48
N TRP A 42 5.52 -7.40 2.12
CA TRP A 42 4.60 -6.50 1.43
C TRP A 42 4.96 -6.47 -0.05
N ILE A 43 4.35 -7.36 -0.82
CA ILE A 43 4.63 -7.49 -2.24
C ILE A 43 3.80 -6.49 -3.05
N ARG A 44 4.44 -5.84 -4.01
CA ARG A 44 3.85 -4.90 -4.96
C ARG A 44 4.31 -5.21 -6.37
N TYR A 45 3.39 -5.09 -7.31
CA TYR A 45 3.62 -5.42 -8.71
C TYR A 45 3.70 -4.17 -9.57
N TRP A 46 4.60 -4.22 -10.54
CA TRP A 46 4.64 -3.29 -11.64
C TRP A 46 4.18 -4.02 -12.88
N VAL A 47 3.13 -3.53 -13.50
CA VAL A 47 2.47 -4.16 -14.65
C VAL A 47 2.48 -3.18 -15.81
N ARG A 48 2.85 -3.68 -16.98
CA ARG A 48 2.63 -2.98 -18.25
C ARG A 48 1.35 -3.54 -18.86
N PHE A 49 0.35 -2.70 -19.00
CA PHE A 49 -0.92 -3.06 -19.60
C PHE A 49 -0.90 -2.85 -21.12
N ASP A 50 -1.77 -3.57 -21.82
CA ASP A 50 -1.84 -3.53 -23.28
C ASP A 50 -2.40 -2.20 -23.81
N ASN A 51 -3.09 -1.44 -22.95
CA ASN A 51 -3.52 -0.06 -23.23
C ASN A 51 -2.36 0.96 -23.25
N GLY A 52 -1.11 0.50 -23.06
CA GLY A 52 0.10 1.32 -23.10
C GLY A 52 0.48 1.95 -21.75
N VAL A 53 -0.36 1.83 -20.72
CA VAL A 53 -0.08 2.36 -19.39
C VAL A 53 0.78 1.38 -18.60
N GLN A 54 1.83 1.91 -17.96
CA GLN A 54 2.60 1.18 -16.97
C GLN A 54 2.23 1.69 -15.58
N LEU A 55 1.81 0.78 -14.71
CA LEU A 55 1.39 1.11 -13.35
C LEU A 55 2.16 0.25 -12.34
N GLY A 56 2.73 0.93 -11.35
CA GLY A 56 3.48 0.33 -10.25
C GLY A 56 2.64 0.24 -8.98
N SER A 57 3.25 -0.35 -7.95
CA SER A 57 2.67 -0.42 -6.59
C SER A 57 1.31 -1.11 -6.50
N ILE A 58 0.99 -2.00 -7.44
CA ILE A 58 -0.29 -2.73 -7.48
C ILE A 58 -0.25 -3.91 -6.51
N SER A 59 -1.33 -4.10 -5.75
CA SER A 59 -1.50 -5.24 -4.85
C SER A 59 -1.96 -6.50 -5.60
N ARG A 60 -1.85 -7.68 -4.97
CA ARG A 60 -2.21 -8.97 -5.60
C ARG A 60 -3.70 -9.08 -5.91
N ASP A 61 -4.55 -8.56 -5.03
CA ASP A 61 -6.02 -8.55 -5.11
C ASP A 61 -6.55 -7.87 -6.39
N LYS A 62 -5.81 -6.91 -6.95
CA LYS A 62 -6.22 -6.15 -8.14
C LYS A 62 -5.83 -6.81 -9.46
N LEU A 63 -5.21 -7.99 -9.41
CA LEU A 63 -4.67 -8.69 -10.56
C LEU A 63 -5.11 -10.15 -10.53
N ALA A 64 -5.78 -10.61 -11.58
CA ALA A 64 -6.10 -12.02 -11.75
C ALA A 64 -5.24 -12.65 -12.85
N THR A 65 -4.78 -13.88 -12.63
CA THR A 65 -4.26 -14.72 -13.72
C THR A 65 -5.40 -15.46 -14.40
N LYS A 66 -5.17 -16.03 -15.58
CA LYS A 66 -6.16 -16.89 -16.26
C LYS A 66 -6.66 -18.01 -15.34
N ALA A 67 -5.76 -18.63 -14.59
CA ALA A 67 -6.09 -19.69 -13.65
C ALA A 67 -6.89 -19.20 -12.44
N ASP A 68 -6.79 -17.91 -12.07
CA ASP A 68 -7.61 -17.33 -11.01
C ASP A 68 -9.00 -16.99 -11.53
N LEU A 69 -9.12 -16.50 -12.77
CA LEU A 69 -10.41 -16.29 -13.43
C LEU A 69 -11.16 -17.60 -13.65
N GLU A 70 -10.46 -18.67 -14.04
CA GLU A 70 -11.03 -20.02 -14.17
C GLU A 70 -11.38 -20.66 -12.82
N ARG A 71 -10.82 -20.16 -11.71
CA ARG A 71 -11.13 -20.60 -10.35
C ARG A 71 -12.23 -19.75 -9.71
N GLY A 72 -12.43 -18.52 -10.19
CA GLY A 72 -13.11 -17.41 -9.54
C GLY A 72 -14.57 -17.19 -9.94
N ASP A 73 -15.33 -18.26 -10.23
CA ASP A 73 -16.78 -18.27 -9.92
C ASP A 73 -17.02 -18.22 -8.39
N GLU A 74 -15.96 -18.36 -7.57
CA GLU A 74 -16.01 -18.26 -6.11
C GLU A 74 -14.85 -17.38 -5.61
N VAL A 75 -15.07 -16.08 -5.44
CA VAL A 75 -14.24 -15.24 -4.56
C VAL A 75 -15.13 -14.44 -3.62
N GLU A 76 -15.12 -14.90 -2.38
CA GLU A 76 -15.64 -14.23 -1.19
C GLU A 76 -14.97 -12.87 -1.04
N GLU A 77 -15.80 -11.86 -0.78
CA GLU A 77 -15.44 -10.45 -0.61
C GLU A 77 -14.60 -10.28 0.65
N LEU A 78 -13.29 -10.51 0.52
CA LEU A 78 -12.32 -10.17 1.55
C LEU A 78 -12.21 -8.64 1.62
N GLU A 79 -12.82 -8.11 2.68
CA GLU A 79 -12.93 -6.71 3.05
C GLU A 79 -11.70 -5.89 2.65
N VAL A 80 -11.94 -4.91 1.77
CA VAL A 80 -10.97 -3.91 1.35
C VAL A 80 -10.62 -3.03 2.55
N ALA A 81 -9.54 -3.36 3.25
CA ALA A 81 -8.82 -2.39 4.06
C ALA A 81 -8.22 -1.37 3.09
N GLY A 82 -8.98 -0.30 2.84
CA GLY A 82 -8.59 0.79 1.96
C GLY A 82 -7.32 1.47 2.47
N ASP A 83 -6.18 1.16 1.85
CA ASP A 83 -4.99 2.01 1.94
C ASP A 83 -5.09 3.09 0.86
N ALA A 84 -5.99 4.04 1.12
CA ALA A 84 -5.83 5.39 0.62
C ALA A 84 -4.77 6.05 1.51
N GLY A 85 -3.65 6.43 0.92
CA GLY A 85 -2.64 7.21 1.63
C GLY A 85 -3.26 8.46 2.26
N GLY A 86 -2.93 8.69 3.53
CA GLY A 86 -3.00 10.01 4.16
C GLY A 86 -4.17 10.24 5.10
N ALA A 87 -4.03 9.78 6.35
CA ALA A 87 -4.22 10.59 7.55
C ALA A 87 -4.11 9.65 8.76
N ALA A 88 -2.98 9.70 9.46
CA ALA A 88 -2.90 9.19 10.81
C ALA A 88 -3.77 10.10 11.71
N ALA A 89 -5.07 9.82 11.75
CA ALA A 89 -5.96 10.31 12.78
C ALA A 89 -5.92 9.29 13.92
N ASP A 90 -4.90 9.42 14.76
CA ASP A 90 -4.92 8.81 16.09
C ASP A 90 -5.78 9.72 16.98
N ALA A 91 -7.03 9.28 17.20
CA ALA A 91 -7.91 9.84 18.22
C ALA A 91 -7.36 9.42 19.58
N GLY A 92 -6.44 10.23 20.09
CA GLY A 92 -6.13 10.27 21.52
C GLY A 92 -7.14 11.19 22.20
N GLU A 93 -7.88 10.60 23.14
CA GLU A 93 -8.67 11.27 24.17
C GLU A 93 -7.97 12.55 24.66
N GLY A 94 -8.75 13.63 24.76
CA GLY A 94 -8.22 14.97 24.98
C GLY A 94 -7.52 15.16 26.33
N ASP A 95 -6.42 15.91 26.28
CA ASP A 95 -6.06 16.87 27.32
C ASP A 95 -5.23 18.01 26.72
N GLY A 96 -5.63 19.25 27.02
CA GLY A 96 -4.82 20.46 26.89
C GLY A 96 -4.37 20.90 25.50
N GLY A 97 -5.09 21.87 24.92
CA GLY A 97 -4.64 22.65 23.77
C GLY A 97 -3.26 23.27 24.00
N GLY A 98 -2.23 22.69 23.35
CA GLY A 98 -0.86 23.17 23.42
C GLY A 98 -0.12 22.71 22.18
N GLY A 99 0.27 23.65 21.34
CA GLY A 99 1.05 23.40 20.15
C GLY A 99 1.63 24.73 19.68
N LYS A 100 2.84 24.71 19.12
CA LYS A 100 3.51 25.94 18.70
C LYS A 100 3.36 26.12 17.19
N ALA A 101 2.82 27.27 16.79
CA ALA A 101 2.82 27.68 15.40
C ALA A 101 4.25 28.06 14.95
N THR A 102 4.61 27.62 13.75
CA THR A 102 5.84 28.04 13.08
C THR A 102 5.60 29.35 12.31
N PRO A 103 6.66 30.11 11.96
CA PRO A 103 6.51 31.33 11.14
C PRO A 103 5.85 31.07 9.78
N SER A 104 5.94 29.85 9.26
CA SER A 104 5.30 29.40 8.02
C SER A 104 3.83 29.02 8.18
N GLY A 105 3.25 29.18 9.37
CA GLY A 105 1.84 28.91 9.66
C GLY A 105 1.51 27.45 10.00
N THR A 106 2.48 26.54 9.95
CA THR A 106 2.25 25.13 10.34
C THR A 106 2.22 25.00 11.86
N LEU A 107 1.16 24.39 12.40
CA LEU A 107 1.01 24.08 13.83
C LEU A 107 1.76 22.79 14.18
N VAL A 108 2.71 22.87 15.11
CA VAL A 108 3.44 21.71 15.62
C VAL A 108 2.83 21.27 16.95
N PRO A 109 2.31 20.03 17.06
CA PRO A 109 1.79 19.48 18.30
C PRO A 109 2.84 19.43 19.42
N GLN A 110 2.45 19.72 20.67
CA GLN A 110 3.36 19.74 21.82
C GLN A 110 4.15 18.43 21.99
N LYS A 111 3.51 17.27 21.77
CA LYS A 111 4.17 15.95 21.83
C LYS A 111 5.43 15.82 20.97
N LEU A 112 5.50 16.54 19.84
CA LEU A 112 6.67 16.52 18.96
C LEU A 112 7.78 17.42 19.48
N LEU A 113 7.43 18.53 20.12
CA LEU A 113 8.38 19.44 20.75
C LEU A 113 9.08 18.74 21.91
N ASP A 114 8.34 18.04 22.77
CA ASP A 114 8.88 17.31 23.92
C ASP A 114 9.82 16.19 23.48
N ARG A 115 9.43 15.42 22.45
CA ARG A 115 10.28 14.39 21.86
C ARG A 115 11.58 14.97 21.29
N SER A 116 11.50 16.13 20.63
CA SER A 116 12.69 16.81 20.07
C SER A 116 13.62 17.33 21.17
N ALA A 117 13.08 17.84 22.27
CA ALA A 117 13.86 18.29 23.42
C ALA A 117 14.60 17.13 24.09
N ALA A 118 13.91 16.01 24.33
CA ALA A 118 14.52 14.81 24.89
C ALA A 118 15.64 14.24 24.01
N ALA A 119 15.47 14.27 22.68
CA ALA A 119 16.51 13.85 21.74
C ALA A 119 17.77 14.74 21.83
N ARG A 120 17.59 16.07 21.95
CA ARG A 120 18.72 17.01 22.13
C ARG A 120 19.45 16.82 23.46
N VAL A 121 18.73 16.52 24.54
CA VAL A 121 19.35 16.19 25.83
C VAL A 121 20.24 14.96 25.72
N ARG A 122 19.79 13.91 25.01
CA ARG A 122 20.62 12.73 24.77
C ARG A 122 21.87 13.03 23.94
N LEU A 123 21.77 13.95 22.98
CA LEU A 123 22.88 14.34 22.12
C LEU A 123 23.87 15.27 22.84
N GLY A 124 23.40 16.10 23.78
CA GLY A 124 24.25 17.01 24.58
C GLY A 124 24.80 16.39 25.87
N ALA A 125 24.42 15.15 26.20
CA ALA A 125 24.97 14.36 27.29
C ALA A 125 26.15 13.46 26.82
N ALA A 126 26.74 13.78 25.66
CA ALA A 126 27.92 13.16 25.07
C ALA A 126 29.03 14.20 24.88
#